data_AF-C1N8R2-F1
#
_entry.id   AF-C1N8R2-F1
#
_cell.length_a   1.000
_cell.length_b   1.000
_cell.length_c   1.000
_cell.angle_alpha   90.00
_cell.angle_beta   90.00
_cell.angle_gamma   90.00
#
_symmetry.space_group_name_H-M   'P 1'
#
loop_
_entity.id
_entity.type
_entity.pdbx_description
1 polymer ?
#
loop_
_entity_poly.entity_id
_entity_poly.type
_entity_poly.pdbx_seq_one_letter_code
_entity_poly.pdbx_strand_id
1 'polypeptide(L)'
;MAVGESAPYGDGPFAECHELIEEMRRIYATDEDTMKARQLNEQFAEVRELCERREVHMQDVIKEMVQKVKEAEKAATPTESEEEHKKRLAQAESEKRAAEEYLTHMEHEAMALENSQAELKAEAAKLKMKKQELTDMEDEGVPRLKHELSLYAHISKISWAYDRPDRIKGRVNGAGEVKPFDFAPDEMTEFELVNKMWDLID
;
A
#
# COMPACT_ATOMS: atom_id res chain seq x y z
N MET A 1 29.60 -90.36 72.48
CA MET A 1 29.28 -91.78 72.25
C MET A 1 29.78 -92.13 70.86
N ALA A 2 30.67 -93.11 70.77
CA ALA A 2 31.21 -93.78 69.59
C ALA A 2 31.79 -92.90 68.45
N VAL A 3 33.11 -92.73 68.54
CA VAL A 3 34.04 -92.33 67.49
C VAL A 3 34.08 -93.45 66.43
N GLY A 4 33.97 -93.08 65.14
CA GLY A 4 34.27 -93.96 64.02
C GLY A 4 35.33 -93.29 63.15
N GLU A 5 36.59 -93.63 63.41
CA GLU A 5 37.75 -93.26 62.58
C GLU A 5 37.57 -93.74 61.14
N SER A 6 37.70 -92.83 60.17
CA SER A 6 37.92 -93.16 58.77
C SER A 6 39.42 -93.03 58.45
N ALA A 7 40.06 -94.19 58.25
CA ALA A 7 41.46 -94.35 57.87
C ALA A 7 41.75 -93.80 56.44
N PRO A 8 43.00 -93.44 56.12
CA PRO A 8 43.36 -92.69 54.92
C PRO A 8 43.49 -93.63 53.71
N TYR A 9 42.73 -93.36 52.65
CA TYR A 9 42.93 -94.03 51.35
C TYR A 9 44.06 -93.34 50.59
N GLY A 10 45.26 -93.88 50.74
CA GLY A 10 46.37 -93.68 49.79
C GLY A 10 46.34 -94.75 48.70
N ASP A 11 46.46 -94.30 47.45
CA ASP A 11 46.99 -95.00 46.27
C ASP A 11 46.28 -96.30 45.81
N GLY A 12 45.07 -96.17 45.26
CA GLY A 12 44.34 -97.25 44.59
C GLY A 12 43.79 -96.83 43.22
N PRO A 13 43.38 -97.78 42.35
CA PRO A 13 42.90 -97.52 40.98
C PRO A 13 41.62 -96.67 40.88
N PHE A 14 41.05 -96.29 42.02
CA PHE A 14 39.89 -95.42 42.16
C PHE A 14 40.25 -94.04 42.74
N ALA A 15 41.53 -93.75 42.98
CA ALA A 15 41.98 -92.44 43.48
C ALA A 15 41.64 -91.32 42.49
N GLU A 16 41.85 -91.55 41.19
CA GLU A 16 41.46 -90.62 40.13
C GLU A 16 39.93 -90.44 40.07
N CYS A 17 39.16 -91.52 40.27
CA CYS A 17 37.70 -91.44 40.34
C CYS A 17 37.22 -90.66 41.58
N HIS A 18 37.89 -90.83 42.72
CA HIS A 18 37.60 -90.09 43.95
C HIS A 18 37.96 -88.61 43.81
N GLU A 19 39.10 -88.30 43.17
CA GLU A 19 39.52 -86.93 42.87
C GLU A 19 38.55 -86.24 41.91
N LEU A 20 38.09 -86.94 40.86
CA LEU A 20 37.07 -86.44 39.93
C LEU A 20 35.72 -86.20 40.64
N ILE A 21 35.32 -87.09 41.55
CA ILE A 21 34.09 -86.93 42.35
C ILE A 21 34.21 -85.75 43.30
N GLU A 22 35.36 -85.54 43.94
CA GLU A 22 35.60 -84.39 44.81
C GLU A 22 35.69 -83.07 44.02
N GLU A 23 36.26 -83.09 42.81
CA GLU A 23 36.27 -81.93 41.90
C GLU A 23 34.86 -81.60 41.40
N MET A 24 34.08 -82.60 40.98
CA MET A 24 32.65 -82.44 40.67
C MET A 24 31.89 -81.88 41.87
N ARG A 25 32.10 -82.44 43.07
CA ARG A 25 31.49 -81.95 44.30
C ARG A 25 31.86 -80.50 44.58
N ARG A 26 33.10 -80.08 44.31
CA ARG A 26 33.56 -78.70 44.47
C ARG A 26 32.92 -77.75 43.46
N ILE A 27 32.82 -78.16 42.19
CA ILE A 27 32.16 -77.39 41.14
C ILE A 27 30.67 -77.21 41.48
N TYR A 28 29.97 -78.28 41.87
CA TYR A 28 28.55 -78.24 42.26
C TYR A 28 28.28 -77.66 43.65
N ALA A 29 29.29 -77.58 44.54
CA ALA A 29 29.18 -76.87 45.82
C ALA A 29 29.33 -75.34 45.66
N THR A 30 29.70 -74.88 44.46
CA THR A 30 29.80 -73.46 44.18
C THR A 30 28.39 -72.91 43.97
N ASP A 31 28.00 -71.93 44.78
CA ASP A 31 26.66 -71.29 44.80
C ASP A 31 26.40 -70.41 43.55
N GLU A 32 27.14 -70.61 42.46
CA GLU A 32 27.17 -69.73 41.29
C GLU A 32 25.83 -69.69 40.57
N ASP A 33 25.17 -70.83 40.40
CA ASP A 33 23.86 -70.91 39.76
C ASP A 33 22.75 -70.33 40.62
N THR A 34 22.85 -70.43 41.95
CA THR A 34 21.87 -69.79 42.83
C THR A 34 22.08 -68.27 42.87
N MET A 35 23.32 -67.79 42.80
CA MET A 35 23.64 -66.36 42.66
C MET A 35 23.12 -65.82 41.32
N LYS A 36 23.31 -66.54 40.21
CA LYS A 36 22.75 -66.18 38.90
C LYS A 36 21.22 -66.16 38.93
N ALA A 37 20.58 -67.14 39.58
CA ALA A 37 19.13 -67.20 39.72
C ALA A 37 18.58 -66.03 40.57
N ARG A 38 19.28 -65.65 41.65
CA ARG A 38 18.93 -64.47 42.47
C ARG A 38 19.07 -63.19 41.67
N GLN A 39 20.20 -63.01 40.97
CA GLN A 39 20.45 -61.84 40.13
C GLN A 39 19.42 -61.72 39.01
N LEU A 40 19.05 -62.84 38.38
CA LEU A 40 18.00 -62.87 37.37
C LEU A 40 16.64 -62.47 37.96
N ASN A 41 16.31 -62.95 39.16
CA ASN A 41 15.06 -62.61 39.83
C ASN A 41 15.01 -61.13 40.25
N GLU A 42 16.13 -60.56 40.68
CA GLU A 42 16.28 -59.12 40.93
C GLU A 42 16.06 -58.31 39.64
N GLN A 43 16.69 -58.71 38.54
CA GLN A 43 16.48 -58.07 37.24
C GLN A 43 15.03 -58.17 36.76
N PHE A 44 14.36 -59.31 36.99
CA PHE A 44 12.93 -59.45 36.68
C PHE A 44 12.07 -58.52 37.53
N ALA A 45 12.38 -58.37 38.81
CA ALA A 45 11.67 -57.44 39.68
C ALA A 45 11.86 -55.99 39.23
N GLU A 46 13.09 -55.59 38.87
CA GLU A 46 13.40 -54.26 38.34
C GLU A 46 12.68 -53.96 37.02
N VAL A 47 12.70 -54.91 36.07
CA VAL A 47 12.01 -54.77 34.78
C VAL A 47 10.50 -54.65 35.00
N ARG A 48 9.94 -55.45 35.91
CA ARG A 48 8.52 -55.38 36.25
C ARG A 48 8.14 -54.02 36.83
N GLU A 49 8.91 -53.51 37.78
CA GLU A 49 8.66 -52.19 38.36
C GLU A 49 8.78 -51.07 37.31
N LEU A 50 9.76 -51.18 36.40
CA LEU A 50 9.91 -50.24 35.29
C LEU A 50 8.70 -50.28 34.36
N CYS A 51 8.20 -51.47 34.03
CA CYS A 51 6.99 -51.65 33.22
C CYS A 51 5.76 -51.04 33.90
N GLU A 52 5.54 -51.35 35.18
CA GLU A 52 4.41 -50.81 35.96
C GLU A 52 4.47 -49.28 36.04
N ARG A 53 5.65 -48.69 36.31
CA ARG A 53 5.82 -47.22 36.32
C ARG A 53 5.58 -46.59 34.96
N ARG A 54 6.07 -47.20 33.87
CA ARG A 54 5.82 -46.73 32.51
C ARG A 54 4.35 -46.82 32.14
N GLU A 55 3.67 -47.88 32.54
CA GLU A 55 2.26 -48.07 32.26
C GLU A 55 1.41 -47.01 32.97
N VAL A 56 1.66 -46.75 34.26
CA VAL A 56 0.99 -45.68 35.01
C VAL A 56 1.26 -44.32 34.37
N HIS A 57 2.52 -44.01 34.05
CA HIS A 57 2.87 -42.75 33.39
C HIS A 57 2.15 -42.59 32.04
N MET A 58 2.13 -43.63 31.23
CA MET A 58 1.47 -43.59 29.91
C MET A 58 -0.04 -43.42 30.05
N GLN A 59 -0.67 -44.05 31.03
CA GLN A 59 -2.09 -43.86 31.32
C GLN A 59 -2.38 -42.39 31.68
N ASP A 60 -1.53 -41.75 32.46
CA ASP A 60 -1.72 -40.35 32.83
C ASP A 60 -1.51 -39.40 31.64
N VAL A 61 -0.51 -39.65 30.80
CA VAL A 61 -0.32 -38.91 29.55
C VAL A 61 -1.52 -39.05 28.62
N ILE A 62 -2.07 -40.26 28.48
CA ILE A 62 -3.26 -40.51 27.66
C ILE A 62 -4.45 -39.71 28.21
N LYS A 63 -4.68 -39.71 29.53
CA LYS A 63 -5.76 -38.92 30.15
C LYS A 63 -5.59 -37.43 29.87
N GLU A 64 -4.37 -36.90 30.00
CA GLU A 64 -4.08 -35.49 29.75
C GLU A 64 -4.32 -35.13 28.27
N MET A 65 -3.84 -35.96 27.34
CA MET A 65 -4.05 -35.73 25.90
C MET A 65 -5.52 -35.82 25.51
N VAL A 66 -6.28 -36.78 26.07
CA VAL A 66 -7.72 -36.87 25.86
C VAL A 66 -8.43 -35.62 26.37
N GLN A 67 -8.00 -35.08 27.51
CA GLN A 67 -8.57 -33.84 28.05
C GLN A 67 -8.26 -32.65 27.15
N LYS A 68 -7.01 -32.51 26.69
CA LYS A 68 -6.61 -31.45 25.75
C LYS A 68 -7.36 -31.52 24.42
N VAL A 69 -7.58 -32.73 23.89
CA VAL A 69 -8.38 -32.92 22.68
C VAL A 69 -9.83 -32.49 22.91
N LYS A 70 -10.46 -32.88 24.02
CA LYS A 70 -11.82 -32.45 24.35
C LYS A 70 -11.95 -30.93 24.51
N GLU A 71 -10.95 -30.28 25.10
CA GLU A 71 -10.92 -28.82 25.24
C GLU A 71 -10.75 -28.13 23.89
N ALA A 72 -9.85 -28.63 23.05
CA ALA A 72 -9.64 -28.13 21.70
C ALA A 72 -10.88 -28.34 20.81
N GLU A 73 -11.54 -29.50 20.90
CA GLU A 73 -12.80 -29.77 20.20
C GLU A 73 -13.89 -28.80 20.65
N LYS A 74 -14.07 -28.58 21.96
CA LYS A 74 -15.05 -27.60 22.47
C LYS A 74 -14.74 -26.17 22.04
N ALA A 75 -13.46 -25.80 21.95
CA ALA A 75 -13.06 -24.47 21.48
C ALA A 75 -13.20 -24.32 19.95
N ALA A 76 -12.99 -25.39 19.19
CA ALA A 76 -13.08 -25.40 17.74
C ALA A 76 -14.52 -25.57 17.23
N THR A 77 -15.41 -26.16 18.05
CA THR A 77 -16.83 -26.24 17.72
C THR A 77 -17.42 -24.84 17.85
N PRO A 78 -17.89 -24.23 16.75
CA PRO A 78 -18.53 -22.93 16.82
C PRO A 78 -19.72 -23.00 17.79
N THR A 79 -19.78 -22.09 18.75
CA THR A 79 -20.92 -21.96 19.67
C THR A 79 -22.16 -21.41 18.95
N GLU A 80 -21.94 -20.73 17.82
CA GLU A 80 -22.97 -20.25 16.91
C GLU A 80 -23.42 -21.38 15.97
N SER A 81 -24.72 -21.44 15.69
CA SER A 81 -25.25 -22.34 14.66
C SER A 81 -24.62 -22.01 13.30
N GLU A 82 -24.33 -23.02 12.46
CA GLU A 82 -23.78 -22.81 11.11
C GLU A 82 -24.62 -21.80 10.30
N GLU A 83 -25.93 -21.72 10.56
CA GLU A 83 -26.83 -20.77 9.92
C GLU A 83 -26.60 -19.32 10.36
N GLU A 84 -26.29 -19.09 11.63
CA GLU A 84 -25.99 -17.76 12.18
C GLU A 84 -24.62 -17.28 11.68
N HIS A 85 -23.65 -18.19 11.64
CA HIS A 85 -22.34 -17.91 11.05
C HIS A 85 -22.44 -17.54 9.57
N LYS A 86 -23.21 -18.30 8.78
CA LYS A 86 -23.48 -17.98 7.36
C LYS A 86 -24.19 -16.65 7.18
N LYS A 87 -25.17 -16.33 8.03
CA LYS A 87 -25.87 -15.02 7.99
C LYS A 87 -24.91 -13.86 8.28
N ARG A 88 -24.07 -13.99 9.32
CA ARG A 88 -23.04 -12.99 9.62
C ARG A 88 -22.04 -12.82 8.48
N LEU A 89 -21.60 -13.92 7.87
CA LEU A 89 -20.67 -13.86 6.74
C LEU A 89 -21.30 -13.15 5.54
N ALA A 90 -22.55 -13.49 5.20
CA ALA A 90 -23.30 -12.84 4.13
C ALA A 90 -23.53 -11.34 4.39
N GLN A 91 -23.82 -10.97 5.65
CA GLN A 91 -23.96 -9.57 6.04
C GLN A 91 -22.62 -8.82 5.90
N ALA A 92 -21.52 -9.39 6.42
CA ALA A 92 -20.20 -8.80 6.28
C ALA A 92 -19.75 -8.67 4.82
N GLU A 93 -20.07 -9.65 3.97
CA GLU A 93 -19.83 -9.55 2.52
C GLU A 93 -20.67 -8.46 1.85
N SER A 94 -21.94 -8.31 2.24
CA SER A 94 -22.79 -7.24 1.73
C SER A 94 -22.28 -5.87 2.14
N GLU A 95 -21.88 -5.71 3.40
CA GLU A 95 -21.30 -4.47 3.92
C GLU A 95 -19.97 -4.15 3.23
N LYS A 96 -19.13 -5.16 3.00
CA LYS A 96 -17.90 -5.02 2.22
C LYS A 96 -18.18 -4.51 0.80
N ARG A 97 -19.12 -5.12 0.08
CA ARG A 97 -19.46 -4.69 -1.30
C ARG A 97 -20.00 -3.26 -1.32
N ALA A 98 -20.88 -2.92 -0.38
CA ALA A 98 -21.40 -1.55 -0.27
C ALA A 98 -20.28 -0.52 0.01
N ALA A 99 -19.31 -0.88 0.85
CA ALA A 99 -18.14 -0.03 1.11
C ALA A 99 -17.23 0.10 -0.12
N GLU A 100 -17.02 -0.97 -0.88
CA GLU A 100 -16.26 -0.95 -2.15
C GLU A 100 -16.94 -0.06 -3.20
N GLU A 101 -18.26 -0.17 -3.36
CA GLU A 101 -19.05 0.69 -4.25
C GLU A 101 -18.95 2.16 -3.83
N TYR A 102 -19.05 2.44 -2.52
CA TYR A 102 -18.88 3.79 -2.00
C TYR A 102 -17.47 4.35 -2.25
N LEU A 103 -16.42 3.56 -2.02
CA LEU A 103 -15.04 3.97 -2.28
C LEU A 103 -14.81 4.28 -3.76
N THR A 104 -15.24 3.40 -4.67
CA THR A 104 -15.11 3.62 -6.12
C THR A 104 -15.86 4.86 -6.58
N HIS A 105 -17.04 5.14 -6.01
CA HIS A 105 -17.78 6.36 -6.28
C HIS A 105 -17.02 7.61 -5.80
N MET A 106 -16.50 7.59 -4.57
CA MET A 106 -15.70 8.70 -4.01
C MET A 106 -14.40 8.94 -4.79
N GLU A 107 -13.74 7.88 -5.26
CA GLU A 107 -12.55 8.01 -6.11
C GLU A 107 -12.88 8.70 -7.43
N HIS A 108 -14.00 8.34 -8.06
CA HIS A 108 -14.45 8.99 -9.29
C HIS A 108 -14.81 10.46 -9.07
N GLU A 109 -15.50 10.78 -7.98
CA GLU A 109 -15.79 12.18 -7.62
C GLU A 109 -14.53 12.99 -7.34
N ALA A 110 -13.56 12.42 -6.63
CA ALA A 110 -12.28 13.06 -6.36
C ALA A 110 -11.53 13.36 -7.67
N MET A 111 -11.50 12.41 -8.60
CA MET A 111 -10.87 12.59 -9.91
C MET A 111 -11.59 13.67 -10.75
N ALA A 112 -12.92 13.68 -10.73
CA ALA A 112 -13.71 14.71 -11.42
C ALA A 112 -13.43 16.11 -10.84
N LEU A 113 -13.36 16.22 -9.51
CA LEU A 113 -13.04 17.47 -8.83
C LEU A 113 -11.62 17.94 -9.14
N GLU A 114 -10.63 17.04 -9.16
CA GLU A 114 -9.26 17.36 -9.52
C GLU A 114 -9.14 17.90 -10.95
N ASN A 115 -9.83 17.25 -11.91
CA ASN A 115 -9.92 17.74 -13.29
C ASN A 115 -10.55 19.13 -13.35
N SER A 116 -11.68 19.34 -12.66
CA SER A 116 -12.34 20.65 -12.61
C SER A 116 -11.43 21.74 -12.02
N GLN A 117 -10.62 21.41 -11.01
CA GLN A 117 -9.67 22.34 -10.42
C GLN A 117 -8.53 22.68 -11.40
N ALA A 118 -8.04 21.70 -12.15
CA ALA A 118 -7.01 21.91 -13.17
C ALA A 118 -7.54 22.83 -14.29
N GLU A 119 -8.77 22.61 -14.75
CA GLU A 119 -9.44 23.46 -15.73
C GLU A 119 -9.61 24.90 -15.23
N LEU A 120 -10.16 25.09 -14.03
CA LEU A 120 -10.32 26.41 -13.42
C LEU A 120 -8.99 27.14 -13.24
N LYS A 121 -7.92 26.43 -12.87
CA LYS A 121 -6.57 27.01 -12.79
C LYS A 121 -6.06 27.47 -14.16
N ALA A 122 -6.29 26.68 -15.20
CA ALA A 122 -5.91 27.04 -16.57
C ALA A 122 -6.71 28.25 -17.07
N GLU A 123 -8.00 28.32 -16.79
CA GLU A 123 -8.84 29.48 -17.11
C GLU A 123 -8.41 30.73 -16.36
N ALA A 124 -8.13 30.61 -15.05
CA ALA A 124 -7.63 31.72 -14.25
C ALA A 124 -6.29 32.27 -14.79
N ALA A 125 -5.39 31.38 -15.23
CA ALA A 125 -4.14 31.79 -15.86
C ALA A 125 -4.38 32.53 -17.19
N LYS A 126 -5.26 32.02 -18.05
CA LYS A 126 -5.66 32.70 -19.31
C LYS A 126 -6.27 34.07 -19.04
N LEU A 127 -7.16 34.18 -18.05
CA LEU A 127 -7.81 35.43 -17.68
C LEU A 127 -6.80 36.44 -17.14
N LYS A 128 -5.82 35.98 -16.35
CA LYS A 128 -4.73 36.82 -15.85
C LYS A 128 -3.89 37.39 -16.99
N MET A 129 -3.54 36.59 -18.00
CA MET A 129 -2.80 37.07 -19.17
C MET A 129 -3.59 38.13 -19.94
N LYS A 130 -4.88 37.86 -20.24
CA LYS A 130 -5.74 38.84 -20.91
C LYS A 130 -5.89 40.13 -20.12
N LYS A 131 -6.00 40.04 -18.79
CA LYS A 131 -6.06 41.22 -17.93
C LYS A 131 -4.78 42.04 -18.06
N GLN A 132 -3.62 41.39 -18.04
CA GLN A 132 -2.35 42.07 -18.18
C GLN A 132 -2.22 42.75 -19.55
N GLU A 133 -2.58 42.07 -20.64
CA GLU A 133 -2.60 42.66 -21.99
C GLU A 133 -3.50 43.91 -22.07
N LEU A 134 -4.68 43.86 -21.45
CA LEU A 134 -5.57 45.02 -21.39
C LEU A 134 -4.98 46.16 -20.56
N THR A 135 -4.36 45.85 -19.41
CA THR A 135 -3.70 46.85 -18.58
C THR A 135 -2.54 47.51 -19.33
N ASP A 136 -1.71 46.74 -20.03
CA ASP A 136 -0.61 47.28 -20.85
C ASP A 136 -1.14 48.18 -21.98
N MET A 137 -2.25 47.79 -22.62
CA MET A 137 -2.91 48.62 -23.64
C MET A 137 -3.48 49.91 -23.06
N GLU A 138 -4.07 49.85 -21.86
CA GLU A 138 -4.62 51.02 -21.16
C GLU A 138 -3.54 51.97 -20.66
N ASP A 139 -2.43 51.45 -20.14
CA ASP A 139 -1.36 52.24 -19.53
C ASP A 139 -0.41 52.86 -20.56
N GLU A 140 -0.09 52.15 -21.65
CA GLU A 140 0.86 52.62 -22.65
C GLU A 140 0.21 52.93 -24.00
N GLY A 141 -0.62 52.00 -24.50
CA GLY A 141 -1.18 52.07 -25.85
C GLY A 141 -2.13 53.26 -26.03
N VAL A 142 -3.09 53.42 -25.12
CA VAL A 142 -4.10 54.48 -25.19
C VAL A 142 -3.48 55.87 -25.00
N PRO A 143 -2.61 56.13 -24.00
CA PRO A 143 -1.97 57.43 -23.86
C PRO A 143 -1.08 57.79 -25.05
N ARG A 144 -0.35 56.82 -25.60
CA ARG A 144 0.46 57.01 -26.81
C ARG A 144 -0.42 57.37 -28.01
N LEU A 145 -1.50 56.62 -28.26
CA LEU A 145 -2.42 56.92 -29.36
C LEU A 145 -3.08 58.30 -29.19
N LYS A 146 -3.49 58.64 -27.96
CA LYS A 146 -4.02 59.99 -27.65
C LYS A 146 -2.98 61.07 -27.93
N HIS A 147 -1.72 60.84 -27.59
CA HIS A 147 -0.63 61.78 -27.87
C HIS A 147 -0.40 61.93 -29.37
N GLU A 148 -0.32 60.82 -30.12
CA GLU A 148 -0.17 60.82 -31.58
C GLU A 148 -1.35 61.54 -32.26
N LEU A 149 -2.59 61.24 -31.88
CA LEU A 149 -3.78 61.94 -32.37
C LEU A 149 -3.78 63.44 -32.02
N SER A 150 -3.32 63.79 -30.81
CA SER A 150 -3.18 65.18 -30.40
C SER A 150 -2.10 65.89 -31.21
N LEU A 151 -0.98 65.23 -31.53
CA LEU A 151 0.06 65.75 -32.41
C LEU A 151 -0.48 65.94 -33.83
N TYR A 152 -1.20 64.97 -34.39
CA TYR A 152 -1.85 65.10 -35.70
C TYR A 152 -2.80 66.29 -35.74
N ALA A 153 -3.69 66.42 -34.74
CA ALA A 153 -4.60 67.56 -34.64
C ALA A 153 -3.85 68.89 -34.43
N HIS A 154 -2.73 68.87 -33.70
CA HIS A 154 -1.94 70.07 -33.45
C HIS A 154 -1.15 70.54 -34.67
N ILE A 155 -0.56 69.63 -35.44
CA ILE A 155 0.24 69.93 -36.63
C ILE A 155 -0.69 70.32 -37.79
N SER A 156 -1.66 69.47 -38.09
CA SER A 156 -2.55 69.68 -39.23
C SER A 156 -3.59 70.78 -38.99
N LYS A 157 -3.93 71.06 -37.73
CA LYS A 157 -5.05 71.94 -37.34
C LYS A 157 -6.39 71.54 -37.96
N ILE A 158 -6.52 70.29 -38.40
CA ILE A 158 -7.72 69.75 -39.03
C ILE A 158 -8.72 69.31 -37.95
N SER A 159 -9.97 69.73 -38.09
CA SER A 159 -11.12 69.11 -37.42
C SER A 159 -11.95 68.36 -38.44
N TRP A 160 -12.08 67.05 -38.24
CA TRP A 160 -12.82 66.16 -39.12
C TRP A 160 -14.32 66.16 -38.81
N ALA A 161 -15.15 66.11 -39.85
CA ALA A 161 -16.57 65.85 -39.75
C ALA A 161 -16.84 64.39 -40.13
N TYR A 162 -17.43 63.62 -39.22
CA TYR A 162 -17.69 62.19 -39.38
C TYR A 162 -19.16 61.89 -39.71
N ASP A 163 -19.87 62.86 -40.30
CA ASP A 163 -21.29 62.74 -40.65
C ASP A 163 -21.53 61.76 -41.80
N ARG A 164 -20.55 61.61 -42.69
CA ARG A 164 -20.63 60.76 -43.89
C ARG A 164 -19.33 59.97 -44.10
N PRO A 165 -19.36 58.64 -44.11
CA PRO A 165 -18.16 57.81 -44.28
C PRO A 165 -17.62 57.78 -45.71
N ASP A 166 -18.45 58.15 -46.69
CA ASP A 166 -18.15 58.21 -48.13
C ASP A 166 -17.41 59.49 -48.55
N ARG A 167 -17.24 60.46 -47.63
CA ARG A 167 -16.62 61.76 -47.95
C ARG A 167 -15.61 62.16 -46.89
N ILE A 168 -14.52 62.78 -47.35
CA ILE A 168 -13.45 63.29 -46.50
C ILE A 168 -13.73 64.77 -46.27
N LYS A 169 -14.36 65.07 -45.13
CA LYS A 169 -14.84 66.42 -44.80
C LYS A 169 -14.24 66.96 -43.52
N GLY A 170 -14.02 68.26 -43.48
CA GLY A 170 -13.55 68.90 -42.27
C GLY A 170 -13.31 70.39 -42.45
N ARG A 171 -12.56 70.93 -41.48
CA ARG A 171 -12.10 72.31 -41.47
C ARG A 171 -10.66 72.37 -41.01
N VAL A 172 -9.87 73.25 -41.61
CA VAL A 172 -8.50 73.55 -41.20
C VAL A 172 -8.49 74.91 -40.51
N ASN A 173 -7.94 74.99 -39.30
CA ASN A 173 -7.80 76.25 -38.56
C ASN A 173 -6.40 76.86 -38.86
N GLY A 174 -6.35 77.81 -39.79
CA GLY A 174 -5.12 78.54 -40.13
C GLY A 174 -4.86 79.74 -39.21
N ALA A 175 -3.88 80.57 -39.58
CA ALA A 175 -3.48 81.78 -38.85
C ALA A 175 -4.52 82.92 -38.97
N GLY A 176 -5.74 82.69 -38.45
CA GLY A 176 -6.83 83.67 -38.37
C GLY A 176 -8.07 83.35 -39.19
N GLU A 177 -8.03 82.34 -40.08
CA GLU A 177 -9.17 81.92 -40.91
C GLU A 177 -9.40 80.41 -40.82
N VAL A 178 -10.67 80.01 -40.79
CA VAL A 178 -11.11 78.61 -40.79
C VAL A 178 -11.51 78.22 -42.22
N LYS A 179 -10.73 77.36 -42.87
CA LYS A 179 -10.99 76.90 -44.25
C LYS A 179 -11.75 75.55 -44.21
N PRO A 180 -13.02 75.47 -44.65
CA PRO A 180 -13.71 74.20 -44.81
C PRO A 180 -13.22 73.45 -46.06
N PHE A 181 -13.20 72.12 -46.00
CA PHE A 181 -12.91 71.26 -47.16
C PHE A 181 -13.87 70.07 -47.22
N ASP A 182 -14.10 69.58 -48.43
CA ASP A 182 -15.01 68.47 -48.71
C ASP A 182 -14.55 67.74 -49.98
N PHE A 183 -13.90 66.59 -49.80
CA PHE A 183 -13.36 65.78 -50.88
C PHE A 183 -14.17 64.49 -51.05
N ALA A 184 -14.43 64.12 -52.30
CA ALA A 184 -14.93 62.80 -52.68
C ALA A 184 -13.73 61.90 -53.04
N PRO A 185 -13.43 60.83 -52.27
CA PRO A 185 -12.31 59.95 -52.53
C PRO A 185 -12.36 59.26 -53.90
N ASP A 186 -13.57 59.06 -54.46
CA ASP A 186 -13.78 58.41 -55.75
C ASP A 186 -13.45 59.30 -56.96
N GLU A 187 -13.31 60.62 -56.76
CA GLU A 187 -13.11 61.60 -57.83
C GLU A 187 -11.63 61.97 -58.05
N MET A 188 -10.72 61.49 -57.20
CA MET A 188 -9.29 61.83 -57.26
C MET A 188 -8.42 60.70 -56.75
N THR A 189 -7.16 60.68 -57.16
CA THR A 189 -6.20 59.70 -56.63
C THR A 189 -5.80 60.06 -55.19
N GLU A 190 -5.37 59.06 -54.40
CA GLU A 190 -4.86 59.28 -53.03
C GLU A 190 -3.71 60.31 -53.02
N PHE A 191 -2.85 60.28 -54.03
CA PHE A 191 -1.76 61.24 -54.19
C PHE A 191 -2.26 62.68 -54.38
N GLU A 192 -3.25 62.89 -55.23
CA GLU A 192 -3.84 64.22 -55.46
C GLU A 192 -4.60 64.73 -54.23
N LEU A 193 -5.31 63.83 -53.52
CA LEU A 193 -6.01 64.15 -52.29
C LEU A 193 -5.04 64.61 -51.19
N VAL A 194 -3.96 63.85 -50.95
CA VAL A 194 -2.99 64.16 -49.90
C VAL A 194 -2.26 65.48 -50.19
N ASN A 195 -1.85 65.73 -51.43
CA ASN A 195 -1.22 67.01 -51.80
C ASN A 195 -2.17 68.19 -51.60
N LYS A 196 -3.43 68.07 -52.05
CA LYS A 196 -4.45 69.11 -51.81
C LYS A 196 -4.70 69.34 -50.32
N MET A 197 -4.63 68.30 -49.50
CA MET A 197 -4.76 68.42 -48.06
C MET A 197 -3.55 69.14 -47.42
N TRP A 198 -2.33 68.87 -47.87
CA TRP A 198 -1.14 69.58 -47.40
C TRP A 198 -1.15 71.07 -47.81
N ASP A 199 -1.59 71.38 -49.03
CA ASP A 199 -1.75 72.76 -49.51
C ASP A 199 -2.76 73.59 -48.67
N LEU A 200 -3.65 72.92 -47.92
CA LEU A 200 -4.61 73.58 -47.02
C LEU A 200 -4.04 73.86 -45.61
N ILE A 201 -2.99 73.13 -45.21
CA ILE A 201 -2.37 73.22 -43.89
C ILE A 201 -1.30 74.34 -43.84
N ASP A 202 -0.63 74.60 -44.97
CA ASP A 202 0.26 75.76 -45.19
C ASP A 202 -0.51 77.10 -45.27
#